data_AF-A0AAV1HRT7-F1
#
_entry.id   AF-A0AAV1HRT7-F1
#
_cell.length_a   1.000
_cell.length_b   1.000
_cell.length_c   1.000
_cell.angle_alpha   90.00
_cell.angle_beta   90.00
_cell.angle_gamma   90.00
#
_symmetry.space_group_name_H-M   'P 1'
#
loop_
_entity.id
_entity.type
_entity.pdbx_description
1 polymer ?
#
loop_
_entity_poly.entity_id
_entity_poly.type
_entity_poly.pdbx_seq_one_letter_code
_entity_poly.pdbx_strand_id
1 'polypeptide(L)'
;MERKIALCVSQWSADSTLYAWSYAKQYFLRKRRDAQGVEVLSPLDKLFVVHVFKDGKKEKEKDGARWSGGGPLLPAMRTALAKFPHQVVELEGQSVHQTLLEFGAREAIDIIILGSKDHKGTVQRMVQPGGIGHASTSDTIKAKSKRPCLVVRPASARNEKMRIKSSINLGSLLGNEGLFDGAITSRLKATAPTVTPDELRKVCLAFESVDVGQHMLTWATKFCLFPDDEVYIVHCLSKSLMKLANKKGNEVGPEVVDEIESESINVVSNTRLKDDAKQGLVEFLEENSIDLVITGSATTSRFRKTLNLGQSSLSSHLLHHAPCPTLVIPFKGMSSEGSMPEGGLPPFSPDGAIEMSPRESMDTSAPAASAPSGAPAARRISVGNSPAAYPLTITSDGEEEDGQAGAHSGSRPGRTKSLRHALQSWRSIREALGNRPGSGNHLVSDEGEEPQMESGRRTSRTLPAMPDQEQNAQLRRQLQEQSNEIATLKDQIRQLQDVLKASQAPSRQDAAAASLTPPSPAAQAESIP
;
A
#
# COMPACT_ATOMS: atom_id res chain seq x y z
N MET A 1 9.42 8.94 15.80
CA MET A 1 7.95 8.97 15.70
C MET A 1 7.44 7.54 15.73
N GLU A 2 6.44 7.24 16.56
CA GLU A 2 5.73 5.95 16.59
C GLU A 2 4.82 5.83 15.35
N ARG A 3 4.78 4.65 14.72
CA ARG A 3 3.87 4.28 13.62
C ARG A 3 2.77 3.36 14.17
N LYS A 4 1.51 3.72 14.01
CA LYS A 4 0.36 2.85 14.34
C LYS A 4 -0.06 2.07 13.10
N ILE A 5 0.06 0.75 13.16
CA ILE A 5 -0.14 -0.16 12.01
C ILE A 5 -1.28 -1.11 12.33
N ALA A 6 -2.33 -1.12 11.50
CA ALA A 6 -3.46 -2.04 11.66
C ALA A 6 -3.37 -3.19 10.65
N LEU A 7 -3.12 -4.41 11.11
CA LEU A 7 -3.30 -5.64 10.33
C LEU A 7 -4.76 -6.06 10.41
N CYS A 8 -5.49 -5.86 9.31
CA CYS A 8 -6.91 -6.23 9.23
C CYS A 8 -7.07 -7.70 8.82
N VAL A 9 -7.65 -8.49 9.73
CA VAL A 9 -7.81 -9.94 9.62
C VAL A 9 -9.28 -10.29 9.49
N SER A 10 -9.64 -11.07 8.46
CA SER A 10 -10.98 -11.70 8.39
C SER A 10 -11.01 -13.04 9.13
N GLN A 11 -9.96 -13.84 8.97
CA GLN A 11 -9.68 -15.09 9.68
C GLN A 11 -8.16 -15.26 9.71
N TRP A 12 -7.55 -15.68 10.83
CA TRP A 12 -6.09 -15.83 10.93
C TRP A 12 -5.55 -16.89 9.97
N SER A 13 -6.25 -18.02 9.89
CA SER A 13 -5.92 -19.17 9.03
C SER A 13 -6.17 -18.94 7.53
N ALA A 14 -6.77 -17.82 7.12
CA ALA A 14 -6.99 -17.53 5.70
C ALA A 14 -5.68 -17.16 4.99
N ASP A 15 -5.45 -17.73 3.81
CA ASP A 15 -4.31 -17.43 2.92
C ASP A 15 -3.99 -15.94 2.84
N SER A 16 -5.00 -15.09 2.58
CA SER A 16 -4.81 -13.64 2.47
C SER A 16 -4.21 -13.01 3.73
N THR A 17 -4.56 -13.51 4.91
CA THR A 17 -3.97 -13.10 6.19
C THR A 17 -2.54 -13.63 6.33
N LEU A 18 -2.31 -14.90 5.98
CA LEU A 18 -0.99 -15.53 6.02
C LEU A 18 0.04 -14.77 5.18
N TYR A 19 -0.29 -14.42 3.93
CA TYR A 19 0.61 -13.65 3.08
C TYR A 19 0.78 -12.21 3.58
N ALA A 20 -0.29 -11.55 4.04
CA ALA A 20 -0.22 -10.20 4.59
C ALA A 20 0.65 -10.12 5.85
N TRP A 21 0.49 -11.07 6.78
CA TRP A 21 1.31 -11.18 7.99
C TRP A 21 2.76 -11.52 7.68
N SER A 22 3.01 -12.51 6.80
CA SER A 22 4.38 -12.91 6.42
C SER A 22 5.12 -11.74 5.79
N TYR A 23 4.48 -11.03 4.86
CA TYR A 23 5.04 -9.83 4.25
C TYR A 23 5.34 -8.74 5.28
N ALA A 24 4.36 -8.41 6.12
CA ALA A 24 4.50 -7.36 7.12
C ALA A 24 5.66 -7.66 8.07
N LYS A 25 5.73 -8.90 8.59
CA LYS A 25 6.79 -9.38 9.48
C LYS A 25 8.18 -9.39 8.85
N GLN A 26 8.29 -9.71 7.55
CA GLN A 26 9.58 -9.85 6.88
C GLN A 26 10.13 -8.51 6.38
N TYR A 27 9.29 -7.67 5.75
CA TYR A 27 9.75 -6.56 4.91
C TYR A 27 9.16 -5.18 5.29
N PHE A 28 8.30 -5.06 6.31
CA PHE A 28 7.56 -3.82 6.57
C PHE A 28 7.64 -3.31 8.02
N LEU A 29 7.50 -4.22 8.97
CA LEU A 29 7.63 -3.93 10.39
C LEU A 29 9.11 -3.71 10.71
N ARG A 30 9.43 -2.59 11.36
CA ARG A 30 10.82 -2.28 11.75
C ARG A 30 11.22 -3.26 12.83
N LYS A 31 12.29 -4.02 12.62
CA LYS A 31 12.85 -4.91 13.63
C LYS A 31 14.04 -4.25 14.31
N ARG A 32 14.34 -4.70 15.52
CA ARG A 32 15.58 -4.42 16.25
C ARG A 32 16.07 -5.73 16.87
N ARG A 33 17.39 -5.92 16.98
CA ARG A 33 17.94 -6.98 17.83
C ARG A 33 18.00 -6.48 19.28
N ASP A 34 17.46 -7.27 20.20
CA ASP A 34 17.58 -7.00 21.63
C ASP A 34 18.99 -7.34 22.16
N ALA A 35 19.20 -7.21 23.48
CA ALA A 35 20.47 -7.52 24.12
C ALA A 35 20.87 -9.01 24.03
N GLN A 36 19.92 -9.90 23.74
CA GLN A 36 20.18 -11.33 23.48
C GLN A 36 20.34 -11.64 21.98
N GLY A 37 20.34 -10.61 21.12
CA GLY A 37 20.44 -10.77 19.66
C GLY A 37 19.15 -11.24 18.98
N VAL A 38 18.03 -11.35 19.71
CA VAL A 38 16.75 -11.81 19.17
C VAL A 38 16.07 -10.67 18.42
N GLU A 39 15.53 -10.96 17.23
CA GLU A 39 14.69 -10.01 16.52
C GLU A 39 13.38 -9.76 17.28
N VAL A 40 13.21 -8.53 17.76
CA VAL A 40 11.99 -7.99 18.35
C VAL A 40 11.44 -6.87 17.46
N LEU A 41 10.13 -6.59 17.57
CA LEU A 41 9.53 -5.42 16.94
C LEU A 41 10.17 -4.15 17.53
N SER A 42 10.49 -3.18 16.68
CA SER A 42 10.93 -1.86 17.14
C SER A 42 9.84 -1.20 17.97
N PRO A 43 10.14 -0.54 19.10
CA PRO A 43 9.16 0.22 19.88
C PRO A 43 8.59 1.42 19.09
N LEU A 44 9.14 1.73 17.92
CA LEU A 44 8.58 2.68 16.97
C LEU A 44 7.37 2.15 16.18
N ASP A 45 7.04 0.86 16.28
CA ASP A 45 5.88 0.25 15.61
C ASP A 45 4.88 -0.29 16.63
N LYS A 46 3.65 0.24 16.60
CA LYS A 46 2.52 -0.27 17.39
C LYS A 46 1.55 -1.03 16.50
N LEU A 47 1.57 -2.36 16.64
CA LEU A 47 0.74 -3.27 15.85
C LEU A 47 -0.64 -3.48 16.48
N PHE A 48 -1.69 -3.19 15.71
CA PHE A 48 -3.06 -3.57 16.02
C PHE A 48 -3.46 -4.72 15.11
N VAL A 49 -4.00 -5.80 15.67
CA VAL A 49 -4.56 -6.93 14.90
C VAL A 49 -6.08 -6.82 14.99
N VAL A 50 -6.69 -6.38 13.90
CA VAL A 50 -8.08 -5.92 13.88
C VAL A 50 -8.95 -6.96 13.19
N HIS A 51 -9.87 -7.55 13.96
CA HIS A 51 -10.90 -8.45 13.48
C HIS A 51 -12.26 -7.74 13.52
N VAL A 52 -13.11 -7.95 12.51
CA VAL A 52 -14.44 -7.34 12.44
C VAL A 52 -15.51 -8.40 12.23
N PHE A 53 -16.41 -8.53 13.20
CA PHE A 53 -17.61 -9.34 13.13
C PHE A 53 -18.74 -8.55 12.48
N LYS A 54 -19.53 -9.21 11.64
CA LYS A 54 -20.64 -8.63 10.89
C LYS A 54 -21.97 -8.83 11.61
N ASP A 55 -22.17 -10.01 12.22
CA ASP A 55 -23.47 -10.48 12.73
C ASP A 55 -23.47 -10.68 14.28
N GLY A 56 -22.65 -9.89 14.97
CA GLY A 56 -22.66 -9.72 16.43
C GLY A 56 -22.31 -10.95 17.26
N LYS A 57 -22.85 -11.02 18.49
CA LYS A 57 -22.43 -12.01 19.52
C LYS A 57 -22.42 -13.48 19.05
N LYS A 58 -23.36 -13.89 18.18
CA LYS A 58 -23.43 -15.28 17.70
C LYS A 58 -22.27 -15.65 16.77
N GLU A 59 -21.87 -14.72 15.88
CA GLU A 59 -20.69 -14.90 15.04
C GLU A 59 -19.43 -14.90 15.90
N LYS A 60 -19.35 -13.99 16.89
CA LYS A 60 -18.23 -13.93 17.84
C LYS A 60 -18.01 -15.21 18.64
N GLU A 61 -19.07 -15.88 19.09
CA GLU A 61 -18.93 -17.14 19.84
C GLU A 61 -18.48 -18.30 18.93
N LYS A 62 -19.05 -18.40 17.72
CA LYS A 62 -18.71 -19.42 16.72
C LYS A 62 -17.29 -19.25 16.18
N ASP A 63 -16.89 -18.02 15.93
CA ASP A 63 -15.61 -17.69 15.31
C ASP A 63 -14.51 -17.36 16.32
N GLY A 64 -14.80 -17.06 17.59
CA GLY A 64 -13.79 -16.74 18.62
C GLY A 64 -12.62 -17.74 18.70
N ALA A 65 -12.94 -19.03 18.73
CA ALA A 65 -11.95 -20.11 18.70
C ALA A 65 -11.34 -20.35 17.30
N ARG A 66 -12.09 -20.08 16.23
CA ARG A 66 -11.69 -20.37 14.84
C ARG A 66 -10.83 -19.29 14.21
N TRP A 67 -11.16 -18.02 14.47
CA TRP A 67 -10.52 -16.86 13.84
C TRP A 67 -9.09 -16.70 14.32
N SER A 68 -8.80 -17.06 15.58
CA SER A 68 -7.46 -17.05 16.18
C SER A 68 -6.67 -18.36 15.95
N GLY A 69 -7.36 -19.40 15.46
CA GLY A 69 -6.84 -20.73 15.20
C GLY A 69 -5.75 -20.75 14.13
N GLY A 70 -4.75 -21.61 14.33
CA GLY A 70 -3.72 -21.88 13.32
C GLY A 70 -4.28 -22.63 12.11
N GLY A 71 -3.53 -22.59 11.02
CA GLY A 71 -3.74 -23.48 9.86
C GLY A 71 -2.55 -24.43 9.67
N PRO A 72 -2.57 -25.33 8.69
CA PRO A 72 -1.45 -26.24 8.42
C PRO A 72 -0.11 -25.54 8.15
N LEU A 73 -0.14 -24.28 7.71
CA LEU A 73 1.02 -23.45 7.40
C LEU A 73 1.24 -22.29 8.38
N LEU A 74 0.32 -22.07 9.33
CA LEU A 74 0.36 -20.96 10.28
C LEU A 74 0.19 -21.46 11.70
N PRO A 75 1.13 -21.19 12.62
CA PRO A 75 0.84 -21.37 14.04
C PRO A 75 -0.32 -20.46 14.46
N ALA A 76 -1.04 -20.87 15.52
CA ALA A 76 -2.12 -20.08 16.09
C ALA A 76 -1.67 -18.64 16.38
N MET A 77 -2.58 -17.68 16.26
CA MET A 77 -2.27 -16.25 16.29
C MET A 77 -1.41 -15.85 17.49
N ARG A 78 -1.78 -16.33 18.69
CA ARG A 78 -1.04 -16.10 19.94
C ARG A 78 0.43 -16.52 19.84
N THR A 79 0.72 -17.65 19.21
CA THR A 79 2.07 -18.18 19.00
C THR A 79 2.81 -17.41 17.91
N ALA A 80 2.14 -17.08 16.81
CA ALA A 80 2.72 -16.33 15.69
C ALA A 80 3.14 -14.91 16.08
N LEU A 81 2.35 -14.27 16.95
CA LEU A 81 2.53 -12.90 17.41
C LEU A 81 3.26 -12.79 18.76
N ALA A 82 3.66 -13.90 19.40
CA ALA A 82 4.26 -13.90 20.74
C ALA A 82 5.52 -13.01 20.86
N LYS A 83 6.26 -12.80 19.77
CA LYS A 83 7.47 -11.95 19.70
C LYS A 83 7.21 -10.50 19.27
N PHE A 84 5.96 -10.15 19.00
CA PHE A 84 5.55 -8.86 18.45
C PHE A 84 4.55 -8.22 19.42
N PRO A 85 4.92 -7.17 20.18
CA PRO A 85 3.98 -6.39 20.98
C PRO A 85 2.82 -5.92 20.10
N HIS A 86 1.62 -6.41 20.40
CA HIS A 86 0.44 -6.18 19.59
C HIS A 86 -0.81 -6.02 20.46
N GLN A 87 -1.77 -5.27 19.95
CA GLN A 87 -3.11 -5.14 20.52
C GLN A 87 -4.11 -5.85 19.62
N VAL A 88 -4.73 -6.94 20.10
CA VAL A 88 -5.88 -7.54 19.42
C VAL A 88 -7.09 -6.63 19.64
N VAL A 89 -7.76 -6.25 18.54
CA VAL A 89 -8.97 -5.45 18.56
C VAL A 89 -10.07 -6.19 17.84
N GLU A 90 -11.12 -6.54 18.57
CA GLU A 90 -12.35 -7.10 18.05
C GLU A 90 -13.40 -6.00 17.90
N LEU A 91 -13.88 -5.79 16.68
CA LEU A 91 -14.88 -4.77 16.34
C LEU A 91 -16.17 -5.45 15.85
N GLU A 92 -17.30 -4.80 16.08
CA GLU A 92 -18.62 -5.25 15.61
C GLU A 92 -19.21 -4.17 14.69
N GLY A 93 -19.77 -4.56 13.55
CA GLY A 93 -20.48 -3.62 12.70
C GLY A 93 -20.99 -4.20 11.38
N GLN A 94 -22.13 -3.69 10.92
CA GLN A 94 -22.84 -4.15 9.72
C GLN A 94 -22.00 -4.13 8.43
N SER A 95 -20.96 -3.29 8.37
CA SER A 95 -20.09 -3.12 7.22
C SER A 95 -18.62 -3.11 7.65
N VAL A 96 -17.92 -4.21 7.38
CA VAL A 96 -16.49 -4.39 7.69
C VAL A 96 -15.63 -3.21 7.22
N HIS A 97 -15.84 -2.71 5.99
CA HIS A 97 -15.04 -1.61 5.48
C HIS A 97 -15.33 -0.28 6.19
N GLN A 98 -16.58 -0.04 6.61
CA GLN A 98 -16.96 1.19 7.31
C GLN A 98 -16.38 1.18 8.74
N THR A 99 -16.53 0.07 9.46
CA THR A 99 -15.99 -0.13 10.80
C THR A 99 -14.46 0.02 10.83
N LEU A 100 -13.75 -0.48 9.81
CA LEU A 100 -12.29 -0.33 9.69
C LEU A 100 -11.86 1.13 9.40
N LEU A 101 -12.64 1.89 8.62
CA LEU A 101 -12.38 3.31 8.36
C LEU A 101 -12.58 4.16 9.62
N GLU A 102 -13.64 3.88 10.38
CA GLU A 102 -13.95 4.54 11.65
C GLU A 102 -12.90 4.23 12.73
N PHE A 103 -12.50 2.96 12.86
CA PHE A 103 -11.39 2.55 13.73
C PHE A 103 -10.08 3.23 13.32
N GLY A 104 -9.76 3.23 12.02
CA GLY A 104 -8.56 3.87 11.49
C GLY A 104 -8.50 5.38 11.77
N ALA A 105 -9.66 6.05 11.76
CA ALA A 105 -9.77 7.43 12.18
C ALA A 105 -9.61 7.60 13.71
N ARG A 106 -10.33 6.80 14.51
CA ARG A 106 -10.39 6.91 15.98
C ARG A 106 -9.05 6.64 16.66
N GLU A 107 -8.37 5.55 16.32
CA GLU A 107 -7.06 5.23 16.90
C GLU A 107 -5.91 6.01 16.25
N ALA A 108 -6.21 6.83 15.22
CA ALA A 108 -5.27 7.51 14.36
C ALA A 108 -4.23 6.56 13.72
N ILE A 109 -4.70 5.47 13.11
CA ILE A 109 -3.86 4.49 12.42
C ILE A 109 -3.15 5.14 11.23
N ASP A 110 -1.83 5.00 11.16
CA ASP A 110 -1.01 5.56 10.07
C ASP A 110 -1.08 4.69 8.81
N ILE A 111 -1.12 3.36 8.99
CA ILE A 111 -1.05 2.39 7.88
C ILE A 111 -2.00 1.22 8.12
N ILE A 112 -2.86 0.94 7.15
CA ILE A 112 -3.79 -0.20 7.17
C ILE A 112 -3.23 -1.30 6.25
N ILE A 113 -3.00 -2.49 6.79
CA ILE A 113 -2.53 -3.68 6.05
C ILE A 113 -3.71 -4.63 5.80
N LEU A 114 -3.92 -4.98 4.54
CA LEU A 114 -5.06 -5.75 4.05
C LEU A 114 -4.60 -6.95 3.23
N GLY A 115 -4.98 -8.14 3.66
CA GLY A 115 -4.92 -9.33 2.82
C GLY A 115 -6.04 -9.29 1.77
N SER A 116 -5.67 -9.32 0.49
CA SER A 116 -6.63 -9.46 -0.61
C SER A 116 -6.77 -10.93 -1.01
N LYS A 117 -7.99 -11.38 -1.31
CA LYS A 117 -8.23 -12.74 -1.84
C LYS A 117 -8.04 -12.71 -3.35
N ASP A 118 -7.18 -13.58 -3.90
CA ASP A 118 -7.01 -13.69 -5.35
C ASP A 118 -8.37 -13.92 -6.04
N HIS A 119 -8.79 -13.02 -6.91
CA HIS A 119 -10.03 -13.14 -7.67
C HIS A 119 -9.83 -14.10 -8.86
N LYS A 120 -9.60 -15.39 -8.60
CA LYS A 120 -9.35 -16.44 -9.62
C LYS A 120 -10.57 -16.81 -10.47
N GLY A 121 -11.50 -15.88 -10.65
CA GLY A 121 -12.78 -16.07 -11.30
C GLY A 121 -13.40 -14.74 -11.73
N THR A 122 -12.71 -13.95 -12.54
CA THR A 122 -13.29 -12.75 -13.20
C THR A 122 -14.57 -13.12 -13.95
N VAL A 123 -14.58 -14.29 -14.60
CA VAL A 123 -15.75 -14.89 -15.25
C VAL A 123 -16.90 -15.13 -14.25
N GLN A 124 -16.60 -15.62 -13.04
CA GLN A 124 -17.63 -15.93 -12.05
C GLN A 124 -18.34 -14.68 -11.50
N ARG A 125 -17.71 -13.49 -11.57
CA ARG A 125 -18.40 -12.22 -11.29
C ARG A 125 -19.31 -11.76 -12.44
N MET A 126 -18.94 -12.02 -13.69
CA MET A 126 -19.77 -11.65 -14.85
C MET A 126 -20.99 -12.56 -15.03
N VAL A 127 -20.93 -13.81 -14.55
CA VAL A 127 -21.97 -14.83 -14.77
C VAL A 127 -23.04 -14.87 -13.67
N GLN A 128 -23.00 -13.98 -12.66
CA GLN A 128 -24.11 -13.83 -11.70
C GLN A 128 -25.12 -12.76 -12.16
N PRO A 129 -26.26 -13.13 -12.78
CA PRO A 129 -27.28 -12.17 -13.19
C PRO A 129 -27.85 -11.42 -11.97
N GLY A 130 -27.94 -10.09 -12.07
CA GLY A 130 -28.36 -9.21 -10.97
C GLY A 130 -27.26 -8.89 -9.94
N GLY A 131 -26.10 -9.53 -10.02
CA GLY A 131 -24.98 -9.27 -9.13
C GLY A 131 -24.25 -7.96 -9.47
N ILE A 132 -24.67 -6.84 -8.89
CA ILE A 132 -23.79 -5.66 -8.73
C ILE A 132 -22.65 -6.10 -7.81
N GLY A 133 -21.58 -6.64 -8.40
CA GLY A 133 -20.51 -7.31 -7.66
C GLY A 133 -19.94 -6.40 -6.59
N HIS A 134 -20.21 -6.73 -5.32
CA HIS A 134 -19.74 -5.95 -4.19
C HIS A 134 -18.22 -5.74 -4.31
N ALA A 135 -17.80 -4.47 -4.33
CA ALA A 135 -16.40 -4.11 -4.37
C ALA A 135 -15.65 -4.79 -3.21
N SER A 136 -14.42 -5.25 -3.45
CA SER A 136 -13.65 -5.92 -2.41
C SER A 136 -13.47 -4.99 -1.20
N THR A 137 -13.31 -5.55 0.00
CA THR A 137 -13.01 -4.76 1.20
C THR A 137 -11.76 -3.90 1.00
N SER A 138 -10.73 -4.45 0.34
CA SER A 138 -9.51 -3.72 -0.03
C SER A 138 -9.75 -2.58 -1.02
N ASP A 139 -10.57 -2.77 -2.04
CA ASP A 139 -10.90 -1.70 -3.01
C ASP A 139 -11.74 -0.60 -2.36
N THR A 140 -12.68 -0.99 -1.50
CA THR A 140 -13.56 -0.04 -0.80
C THR A 140 -12.79 0.78 0.22
N ILE A 141 -11.88 0.17 0.98
CA ILE A 141 -11.00 0.89 1.91
C ILE A 141 -10.03 1.77 1.12
N LYS A 142 -9.33 1.26 0.08
CA LYS A 142 -8.49 2.08 -0.82
C LYS A 142 -9.21 3.33 -1.32
N ALA A 143 -10.47 3.19 -1.76
CA ALA A 143 -11.23 4.27 -2.37
C ALA A 143 -11.82 5.30 -1.39
N LYS A 144 -11.98 4.94 -0.10
CA LYS A 144 -12.59 5.79 0.94
C LYS A 144 -11.61 6.24 2.04
N SER A 145 -10.49 5.55 2.20
CA SER A 145 -9.54 5.77 3.29
C SER A 145 -8.75 7.06 3.09
N LYS A 146 -8.67 7.84 4.18
CA LYS A 146 -7.72 8.95 4.32
C LYS A 146 -6.34 8.47 4.82
N ARG A 147 -6.18 7.17 5.07
CA ARG A 147 -4.95 6.52 5.56
C ARG A 147 -4.34 5.62 4.48
N PRO A 148 -3.00 5.63 4.31
CA PRO A 148 -2.26 4.67 3.48
C PRO A 148 -2.67 3.21 3.70
N CYS A 149 -2.81 2.48 2.59
CA CYS A 149 -3.33 1.11 2.55
C CYS A 149 -2.33 0.17 1.86
N LEU A 150 -1.70 -0.72 2.61
CA LEU A 150 -0.87 -1.80 2.08
C LEU A 150 -1.75 -2.99 1.74
N VAL A 151 -1.86 -3.34 0.47
CA VAL A 151 -2.60 -4.51 0.00
C VAL A 151 -1.65 -5.61 -0.42
N VAL A 152 -1.73 -6.75 0.24
CA VAL A 152 -0.92 -7.94 -0.04
C VAL A 152 -1.79 -9.01 -0.69
N ARG A 153 -1.38 -9.51 -1.86
CA ARG A 153 -2.06 -10.61 -2.55
C ARG A 153 -1.30 -11.92 -2.39
N PRO A 154 -1.99 -13.06 -2.26
CA PRO A 154 -1.37 -14.38 -2.40
C PRO A 154 -0.57 -14.52 -3.71
N ALA A 155 -1.07 -14.00 -4.84
CA ALA A 155 -0.33 -13.95 -6.08
C ALA A 155 0.98 -13.14 -5.97
N SER A 156 0.92 -11.93 -5.37
CA SER A 156 2.06 -11.02 -5.29
C SER A 156 3.06 -11.34 -4.16
N ALA A 157 2.71 -12.29 -3.29
CA ALA A 157 3.57 -12.79 -2.23
C ALA A 157 4.15 -14.19 -2.55
N ARG A 158 4.03 -14.65 -3.81
CA ARG A 158 4.65 -15.89 -4.32
C ARG A 158 5.99 -15.68 -5.00
N ASN A 159 6.47 -14.44 -5.15
CA ASN A 159 7.82 -14.14 -5.63
C ASN A 159 8.86 -14.93 -4.82
N GLU A 160 9.96 -15.30 -5.45
CA GLU A 160 10.88 -16.32 -4.95
C GLU A 160 11.47 -16.02 -3.55
N LYS A 161 11.69 -14.74 -3.23
CA LYS A 161 12.08 -14.23 -1.91
C LYS A 161 11.02 -14.42 -0.81
N MET A 162 9.73 -14.36 -1.18
CA MET A 162 8.58 -14.27 -0.25
C MET A 162 7.70 -15.52 -0.25
N ARG A 163 7.89 -16.40 -1.24
CA ARG A 163 7.36 -17.74 -1.27
C ARG A 163 7.66 -18.36 0.08
N ILE A 164 6.61 -18.63 0.85
CA ILE A 164 6.70 -19.28 2.16
C ILE A 164 7.36 -20.63 1.92
N LYS A 165 8.68 -20.66 2.09
CA LYS A 165 9.43 -21.90 2.11
C LYS A 165 8.82 -22.65 3.28
N SER A 166 8.27 -23.82 3.00
CA SER A 166 8.05 -24.83 4.02
C SER A 166 9.39 -25.40 4.48
N SER A 167 10.34 -24.51 4.80
CA SER A 167 11.26 -24.68 5.93
C SER A 167 10.45 -24.58 7.24
N ILE A 168 9.41 -25.43 7.33
CA ILE A 168 9.35 -26.34 8.47
C ILE A 168 10.79 -26.82 8.62
N ASN A 169 11.39 -26.59 9.78
CA ASN A 169 12.64 -27.26 10.11
C ASN A 169 12.31 -28.75 10.12
N LEU A 170 12.43 -29.39 8.94
CA LEU A 170 12.10 -30.79 8.81
C LEU A 170 13.09 -31.57 9.68
N GLY A 171 14.33 -31.11 9.84
CA GLY A 171 15.27 -31.60 10.86
C GLY A 171 14.84 -31.42 12.33
N SER A 172 13.86 -30.55 12.64
CA SER A 172 13.26 -30.45 13.99
C SER A 172 12.05 -31.37 14.18
N LEU A 173 11.45 -31.88 13.10
CA LEU A 173 10.40 -32.93 13.13
C LEU A 173 10.97 -34.34 12.84
N LEU A 174 12.10 -34.40 12.14
CA LEU A 174 12.91 -35.58 11.82
C LEU A 174 14.09 -35.72 12.78
N GLY A 175 14.03 -35.09 13.96
CA GLY A 175 14.95 -35.37 15.08
C GLY A 175 14.85 -36.80 15.62
N ASN A 176 13.90 -37.61 15.11
CA ASN A 176 14.00 -39.06 15.10
C ASN A 176 14.87 -39.50 13.92
N GLU A 177 16.19 -39.60 14.13
CA GLU A 177 17.21 -39.86 13.09
C GLU A 177 17.15 -41.28 12.45
N GLY A 178 16.09 -42.06 12.67
CA GLY A 178 16.07 -43.50 12.38
C GLY A 178 15.41 -43.96 11.07
N LEU A 179 14.64 -43.12 10.34
CA LEU A 179 13.64 -43.65 9.40
C LEU A 179 13.61 -43.10 7.95
N PHE A 180 14.43 -42.12 7.58
CA PHE A 180 14.41 -41.58 6.21
C PHE A 180 15.81 -41.45 5.59
N ASP A 181 15.94 -42.04 4.40
CA ASP A 181 17.15 -42.06 3.59
C ASP A 181 17.62 -40.65 3.19
N GLY A 182 18.89 -40.33 3.47
CA GLY A 182 19.46 -38.98 3.44
C GLY A 182 19.46 -38.30 2.06
N ALA A 183 19.23 -39.06 0.99
CA ALA A 183 19.14 -38.56 -0.38
C ALA A 183 17.98 -37.56 -0.60
N ILE A 184 16.84 -37.74 0.06
CA ILE A 184 15.65 -36.88 -0.13
C ILE A 184 15.87 -35.51 0.54
N THR A 185 16.36 -35.51 1.79
CA THR A 185 16.70 -34.30 2.55
C THR A 185 17.74 -33.45 1.81
N SER A 186 18.73 -34.11 1.20
CA SER A 186 19.76 -33.45 0.39
C SER A 186 19.20 -32.75 -0.86
N ARG A 187 18.27 -33.40 -1.59
CA ARG A 187 17.62 -32.82 -2.78
C ARG A 187 16.65 -31.66 -2.44
N LEU A 188 15.96 -31.74 -1.30
CA LEU A 188 15.09 -30.64 -0.83
C LEU A 188 15.90 -29.43 -0.34
N LYS A 189 17.09 -29.63 0.22
CA LYS A 189 17.98 -28.55 0.65
C LYS A 189 18.64 -27.81 -0.53
N ALA A 190 18.90 -28.50 -1.64
CA ALA A 190 19.58 -27.97 -2.82
C ALA A 190 18.73 -27.07 -3.75
N THR A 191 17.44 -26.88 -3.47
CA THR A 191 16.51 -26.06 -4.30
C THR A 191 15.87 -24.90 -3.54
N ALA A 192 16.30 -24.64 -2.30
CA ALA A 192 15.95 -23.42 -1.60
C ALA A 192 16.90 -22.29 -2.05
N PRO A 193 16.44 -21.23 -2.73
CA PRO A 193 17.31 -20.10 -3.06
C PRO A 193 17.81 -19.48 -1.76
N THR A 194 19.12 -19.52 -1.53
CA THR A 194 19.73 -18.84 -0.40
C THR A 194 19.54 -17.35 -0.63
N VAL A 195 18.65 -16.72 0.15
CA VAL A 195 18.60 -15.26 0.17
C VAL A 195 19.91 -14.84 0.81
N THR A 196 20.83 -14.33 0.00
CA THR A 196 22.07 -13.73 0.50
C THR A 196 21.66 -12.58 1.43
N PRO A 197 22.22 -12.49 2.65
CA PRO A 197 21.84 -11.45 3.61
C PRO A 197 22.12 -10.03 3.09
N ASP A 198 22.86 -9.92 1.99
CA ASP A 198 23.29 -8.71 1.32
C ASP A 198 22.31 -8.22 0.22
N GLU A 199 21.25 -8.97 -0.14
CA GLU A 199 20.29 -8.46 -1.13
C GLU A 199 19.32 -7.47 -0.46
N LEU A 200 19.53 -6.19 -0.76
CA LEU A 200 18.71 -5.08 -0.31
C LEU A 200 17.26 -5.20 -0.81
N ARG A 201 16.34 -4.59 -0.05
CA ARG A 201 14.91 -4.60 -0.36
C ARG A 201 14.60 -3.58 -1.46
N LYS A 202 13.97 -4.01 -2.54
CA LYS A 202 13.69 -3.15 -3.70
C LYS A 202 12.31 -2.50 -3.60
N VAL A 203 12.25 -1.18 -3.57
CA VAL A 203 11.01 -0.40 -3.42
C VAL A 203 10.81 0.53 -4.62
N CYS A 204 9.69 0.38 -5.32
CA CYS A 204 9.32 1.25 -6.44
C CYS A 204 8.30 2.32 -6.00
N LEU A 205 8.58 3.59 -6.25
CA LEU A 205 7.60 4.69 -6.15
C LEU A 205 7.06 5.01 -7.55
N ALA A 206 5.77 4.72 -7.78
CA ALA A 206 5.10 4.90 -9.06
C ALA A 206 3.99 5.96 -9.00
N PHE A 207 4.15 7.06 -9.73
CA PHE A 207 3.22 8.21 -9.71
C PHE A 207 2.96 8.81 -11.10
N GLU A 208 1.77 9.41 -11.26
CA GLU A 208 1.30 10.01 -12.53
C GLU A 208 1.66 11.51 -12.67
N SER A 209 2.06 12.18 -11.58
CA SER A 209 2.36 13.62 -11.53
C SER A 209 3.37 13.98 -10.42
N VAL A 210 4.16 15.02 -10.65
CA VAL A 210 5.23 15.54 -9.75
C VAL A 210 4.76 15.74 -8.30
N ASP A 211 3.70 16.54 -8.08
CA ASP A 211 3.19 16.88 -6.74
C ASP A 211 2.82 15.63 -5.91
N VAL A 212 2.27 14.62 -6.59
CA VAL A 212 1.92 13.32 -6.00
C VAL A 212 3.19 12.55 -5.65
N GLY A 213 4.20 12.56 -6.53
CA GLY A 213 5.51 11.95 -6.29
C GLY A 213 6.24 12.55 -5.10
N GLN A 214 6.37 13.89 -5.04
CA GLN A 214 6.98 14.61 -3.91
C GLN A 214 6.26 14.29 -2.59
N HIS A 215 4.93 14.35 -2.56
CA HIS A 215 4.15 14.02 -1.37
C HIS A 215 4.32 12.55 -0.95
N MET A 216 4.26 11.62 -1.91
CA MET A 216 4.47 10.20 -1.65
C MET A 216 5.87 9.91 -1.11
N LEU A 217 6.91 10.52 -1.69
CA LEU A 217 8.30 10.28 -1.30
C LEU A 217 8.56 10.88 0.09
N THR A 218 8.14 12.12 0.34
CA THR A 218 8.17 12.74 1.68
C THR A 218 7.49 11.85 2.74
N TRP A 219 6.31 11.30 2.43
CA TRP A 219 5.61 10.39 3.32
C TRP A 219 6.36 9.05 3.47
N ALA A 220 6.85 8.47 2.37
CA ALA A 220 7.51 7.17 2.34
C ALA A 220 8.82 7.19 3.12
N THR A 221 9.66 8.21 2.96
CA THR A 221 10.90 8.40 3.73
C THR A 221 10.64 8.40 5.23
N LYS A 222 9.59 9.10 5.66
CA LYS A 222 9.20 9.19 7.08
C LYS A 222 8.62 7.87 7.63
N PHE A 223 7.77 7.19 6.86
CA PHE A 223 6.89 6.15 7.38
C PHE A 223 7.07 4.74 6.80
N CYS A 224 7.85 4.53 5.74
CA CYS A 224 7.87 3.25 5.02
C CYS A 224 9.26 2.80 4.56
N LEU A 225 10.11 3.73 4.11
CA LEU A 225 11.45 3.42 3.63
C LEU A 225 12.42 3.19 4.80
N PHE A 226 13.45 2.41 4.50
CA PHE A 226 14.64 2.21 5.32
C PHE A 226 15.86 2.77 4.59
N PRO A 227 16.95 3.13 5.30
CA PRO A 227 18.20 3.58 4.66
C PRO A 227 18.77 2.55 3.66
N ASP A 228 18.57 1.27 3.98
CA ASP A 228 19.04 0.12 3.20
C ASP A 228 18.04 -0.34 2.11
N ASP A 229 16.95 0.40 1.83
CA ASP A 229 16.06 0.10 0.70
C ASP A 229 16.67 0.61 -0.61
N GLU A 230 16.70 -0.23 -1.65
CA GLU A 230 16.98 0.18 -3.04
C GLU A 230 15.73 0.83 -3.65
N VAL A 231 15.78 2.14 -3.91
CA VAL A 231 14.62 2.91 -4.34
C VAL A 231 14.61 3.17 -5.85
N TYR A 232 13.55 2.71 -6.49
CA TYR A 232 13.27 2.91 -7.91
C TYR A 232 12.14 3.93 -8.05
N ILE A 233 12.33 4.98 -8.84
CA ILE A 233 11.34 6.03 -9.09
C ILE A 233 10.82 5.87 -10.51
N VAL A 234 9.50 5.76 -10.67
CA VAL A 234 8.86 5.52 -11.96
C VAL A 234 7.74 6.53 -12.23
N HIS A 235 7.97 7.38 -13.22
CA HIS A 235 7.00 8.38 -13.69
C HIS A 235 6.07 7.73 -14.73
N CYS A 236 4.82 7.47 -14.35
CA CYS A 236 3.81 6.84 -15.19
C CYS A 236 2.98 7.88 -15.95
N LEU A 237 3.50 8.37 -17.07
CA LEU A 237 2.85 9.44 -17.84
C LEU A 237 1.79 8.88 -18.79
N SER A 238 0.52 9.17 -18.54
CA SER A 238 -0.54 8.84 -19.50
C SER A 238 -0.46 9.72 -20.75
N LYS A 239 -0.85 9.19 -21.91
CA LYS A 239 -0.86 9.94 -23.20
C LYS A 239 -1.66 11.24 -23.11
N SER A 240 -2.75 11.25 -22.34
CA SER A 240 -3.57 12.43 -22.09
C SER A 240 -2.85 13.48 -21.23
N LEU A 241 -2.10 13.06 -20.21
CA LEU A 241 -1.28 13.96 -19.38
C LEU A 241 -0.09 14.52 -20.17
N MET A 242 0.59 13.71 -21.01
CA MET A 242 1.66 14.23 -21.87
C MET A 242 1.15 15.28 -22.86
N LYS A 243 -0.01 15.08 -23.49
CA LYS A 243 -0.64 16.10 -24.34
C LYS A 243 -0.94 17.41 -23.58
N LEU A 244 -1.34 17.31 -22.30
CA LEU A 244 -1.64 18.47 -21.47
C LEU A 244 -0.37 19.20 -20.99
N ALA A 245 0.67 18.45 -20.62
CA ALA A 245 1.98 18.98 -20.22
C ALA A 245 2.65 19.72 -21.38
N ASN A 246 2.74 19.08 -22.56
CA ASN A 246 3.28 19.70 -23.77
C ASN A 246 2.54 20.99 -24.15
N LYS A 247 1.22 21.07 -23.91
CA LYS A 247 0.43 22.29 -24.16
C LYS A 247 0.75 23.43 -23.18
N LYS A 248 1.23 23.13 -21.98
CA LYS A 248 1.57 24.13 -20.96
C LYS A 248 3.03 24.60 -21.02
N GLY A 249 3.90 23.92 -21.76
CA GLY A 249 5.35 24.17 -21.72
C GLY A 249 6.03 23.69 -20.44
N ASN A 250 5.27 23.10 -19.50
CA ASN A 250 5.82 22.41 -18.34
C ASN A 250 6.38 21.07 -18.83
N GLU A 251 7.69 21.02 -19.06
CA GLU A 251 8.39 19.74 -19.07
C GLU A 251 8.16 19.07 -17.71
N VAL A 252 7.63 17.84 -17.71
CA VAL A 252 7.53 17.05 -16.48
C VAL A 252 8.92 16.50 -16.20
N GLY A 253 9.75 17.33 -15.57
CA GLY A 253 11.18 17.14 -15.36
C GLY A 253 11.54 15.96 -14.42
N PRO A 254 12.84 15.62 -14.32
CA PRO A 254 13.34 14.66 -13.32
C PRO A 254 13.46 15.29 -11.92
N GLU A 255 13.22 16.60 -11.83
CA GLU A 255 13.35 17.54 -10.70
C GLU A 255 12.80 17.03 -9.36
N VAL A 256 11.85 16.09 -9.37
CA VAL A 256 11.33 15.40 -8.19
C VAL A 256 12.44 14.78 -7.33
N VAL A 257 13.53 14.33 -7.96
CA VAL A 257 14.68 13.72 -7.28
C VAL A 257 15.69 14.77 -6.83
N ASP A 258 15.86 15.84 -7.61
CA ASP A 258 16.88 16.86 -7.39
C ASP A 258 16.55 17.79 -6.20
N GLU A 259 15.27 17.95 -5.85
CA GLU A 259 14.83 18.72 -4.68
C GLU A 259 14.92 17.97 -3.34
N ILE A 260 15.13 16.65 -3.36
CA ILE A 260 15.08 15.82 -2.17
C ILE A 260 16.50 15.53 -1.69
N GLU A 261 16.72 15.68 -0.37
CA GLU A 261 17.99 15.40 0.30
C GLU A 261 18.39 13.93 0.10
N SER A 262 19.13 13.70 -0.99
CA SER A 262 19.50 12.39 -1.53
C SER A 262 20.40 11.57 -0.61
N GLU A 263 21.01 12.23 0.39
CA GLU A 263 21.78 11.60 1.46
C GLU A 263 20.96 10.62 2.33
N SER A 264 19.62 10.71 2.29
CA SER A 264 18.74 9.90 3.14
C SER A 264 18.19 8.61 2.50
N ILE A 265 18.36 8.41 1.18
CA ILE A 265 17.73 7.31 0.42
C ILE A 265 18.61 6.85 -0.74
N ASN A 266 18.86 5.54 -0.85
CA ASN A 266 19.56 4.95 -1.99
C ASN A 266 18.65 4.87 -3.25
N VAL A 267 18.62 5.95 -4.05
CA VAL A 267 17.87 5.98 -5.32
C VAL A 267 18.68 5.32 -6.44
N VAL A 268 18.27 4.12 -6.86
CA VAL A 268 18.94 3.29 -7.87
C VAL A 268 18.54 3.67 -9.30
N SER A 269 17.30 4.11 -9.53
CA SER A 269 16.79 4.42 -10.87
C SER A 269 15.70 5.48 -10.84
N ASN A 270 15.70 6.36 -11.84
CA ASN A 270 14.62 7.29 -12.13
C ASN A 270 14.19 7.12 -13.61
N THR A 271 13.09 6.41 -13.82
CA THR A 271 12.62 5.97 -15.15
C THR A 271 11.28 6.63 -15.50
N ARG A 272 11.07 6.97 -16.79
CA ARG A 272 9.78 7.48 -17.30
C ARG A 272 9.14 6.51 -18.28
N LEU A 273 7.90 6.11 -17.99
CA LEU A 273 7.09 5.27 -18.87
C LEU A 273 6.13 6.15 -19.68
N LYS A 274 6.30 6.16 -21.00
CA LYS A 274 5.58 7.03 -21.95
C LYS A 274 4.40 6.33 -22.66
N ASP A 275 4.53 5.03 -22.89
CA ASP A 275 3.53 4.19 -23.56
C ASP A 275 3.04 3.09 -22.61
N ASP A 276 1.73 2.83 -22.64
CA ASP A 276 0.98 1.99 -21.70
C ASP A 276 1.58 1.90 -20.28
N ALA A 277 1.72 3.06 -19.63
CA ALA A 277 2.43 3.20 -18.36
C ALA A 277 1.89 2.36 -17.19
N LYS A 278 0.77 1.66 -17.37
CA LYS A 278 0.24 0.64 -16.45
C LYS A 278 0.88 -0.72 -16.70
N GLN A 279 0.79 -1.22 -17.93
CA GLN A 279 1.33 -2.51 -18.31
C GLN A 279 2.87 -2.48 -18.28
N GLY A 280 3.49 -1.44 -18.84
CA GLY A 280 4.94 -1.24 -18.77
C GLY A 280 5.46 -1.08 -17.34
N LEU A 281 4.64 -0.60 -16.39
CA LEU A 281 5.02 -0.61 -14.98
C LEU A 281 4.96 -2.02 -14.39
N VAL A 282 3.95 -2.82 -14.71
CA VAL A 282 3.88 -4.23 -14.25
C VAL A 282 5.08 -5.02 -14.74
N GLU A 283 5.45 -4.84 -16.02
CA GLU A 283 6.66 -5.45 -16.62
C GLU A 283 7.94 -4.96 -15.93
N PHE A 284 8.10 -3.65 -15.71
CA PHE A 284 9.23 -3.08 -14.98
C PHE A 284 9.35 -3.63 -13.54
N LEU A 285 8.23 -3.77 -12.83
CA LEU A 285 8.21 -4.32 -11.46
C LEU A 285 8.65 -5.79 -11.42
N GLU A 286 8.34 -6.57 -12.47
CA GLU A 286 8.73 -7.97 -12.60
C GLU A 286 10.20 -8.11 -13.01
N GLU A 287 10.63 -7.37 -14.04
CA GLU A 287 12.01 -7.36 -14.54
C GLU A 287 13.02 -6.95 -13.46
N ASN A 288 12.71 -5.90 -12.68
CA ASN A 288 13.59 -5.42 -11.60
C ASN A 288 13.41 -6.21 -10.28
N SER A 289 12.52 -7.20 -10.23
CA SER A 289 12.21 -8.01 -9.04
C SER A 289 11.88 -7.16 -7.80
N ILE A 290 10.99 -6.18 -7.96
CA ILE A 290 10.62 -5.22 -6.92
C ILE A 290 9.84 -5.90 -5.78
N ASP A 291 10.18 -5.59 -4.53
CA ASP A 291 9.60 -6.18 -3.31
C ASP A 291 8.40 -5.38 -2.75
N LEU A 292 8.31 -4.08 -3.06
CA LEU A 292 7.16 -3.21 -2.75
C LEU A 292 6.93 -2.20 -3.88
N VAL A 293 5.69 -2.02 -4.32
CA VAL A 293 5.30 -0.82 -5.08
C VAL A 293 4.48 0.14 -4.22
N ILE A 294 4.93 1.38 -4.11
CA ILE A 294 4.25 2.50 -3.46
C ILE A 294 3.64 3.38 -4.55
N THR A 295 2.35 3.69 -4.47
CA THR A 295 1.64 4.45 -5.51
C THR A 295 0.59 5.39 -4.94
N GLY A 296 0.35 6.49 -5.65
CA GLY A 296 -0.63 7.50 -5.26
C GLY A 296 -2.06 7.10 -5.63
N SER A 297 -3.02 7.52 -4.81
CA SER A 297 -4.43 7.57 -5.20
C SER A 297 -4.94 8.98 -5.05
N ALA A 298 -5.00 9.71 -6.15
CA ALA A 298 -5.73 10.97 -6.20
C ALA A 298 -7.23 10.67 -6.10
N THR A 299 -7.90 11.24 -5.10
CA THR A 299 -9.37 11.22 -5.00
C THR A 299 -9.98 12.15 -6.05
N THR A 300 -10.01 11.69 -7.30
CA THR A 300 -10.62 12.43 -8.41
C THR A 300 -12.12 12.62 -8.15
N SER A 301 -12.62 13.84 -8.42
CA SER A 301 -14.05 14.14 -8.33
C SER A 301 -14.86 13.21 -9.24
N ARG A 302 -16.13 12.95 -8.89
CA ARG A 302 -17.00 12.01 -9.64
C ARG A 302 -17.04 12.36 -11.15
N PHE A 303 -17.05 13.65 -11.49
CA PHE A 303 -16.98 14.15 -12.87
C PHE A 303 -15.69 13.79 -13.62
N ARG A 304 -14.52 13.80 -12.96
CA ARG A 304 -13.27 13.33 -13.60
C ARG A 304 -13.26 11.81 -13.78
N LYS A 305 -13.91 11.05 -12.89
CA LYS A 305 -14.05 9.59 -13.06
C LYS A 305 -14.90 9.23 -14.29
N THR A 306 -15.98 9.98 -14.55
CA THR A 306 -16.79 9.80 -15.77
C THR A 306 -16.05 10.26 -17.03
N LEU A 307 -15.30 11.37 -16.97
CA LEU A 307 -14.52 11.87 -18.11
C LEU A 307 -13.30 11.00 -18.48
N ASN A 308 -12.77 10.22 -17.53
CA ASN A 308 -11.69 9.25 -17.79
C ASN A 308 -12.15 7.99 -18.56
N LEU A 309 -13.36 7.98 -19.15
CA LEU A 309 -13.82 6.99 -20.13
C LEU A 309 -13.69 5.52 -19.65
N GLY A 310 -13.87 5.28 -18.36
CA GLY A 310 -13.75 3.95 -17.75
C GLY A 310 -12.31 3.44 -17.57
N GLN A 311 -11.28 4.25 -17.87
CA GLN A 311 -9.91 3.88 -17.54
C GLN A 311 -9.72 3.79 -16.02
N SER A 312 -9.26 2.63 -15.55
CA SER A 312 -8.83 2.41 -14.16
C SER A 312 -7.75 3.41 -13.73
N SER A 313 -7.65 3.76 -12.45
CA SER A 313 -6.47 4.48 -11.95
C SER A 313 -5.25 3.55 -11.91
N LEU A 314 -4.03 4.09 -11.97
CA LEU A 314 -2.79 3.33 -11.78
C LEU A 314 -2.84 2.47 -10.51
N SER A 315 -3.19 3.08 -9.37
CA SER A 315 -3.36 2.38 -8.09
C SER A 315 -4.41 1.26 -8.11
N SER A 316 -5.47 1.36 -8.92
CA SER A 316 -6.44 0.27 -9.06
C SER A 316 -6.00 -0.82 -10.03
N HIS A 317 -5.18 -0.49 -11.04
CA HIS A 317 -4.57 -1.50 -11.89
C HIS A 317 -3.50 -2.29 -11.12
N LEU A 318 -2.60 -1.61 -10.40
CA LEU A 318 -1.56 -2.25 -9.58
C LEU A 318 -2.14 -3.20 -8.53
N LEU A 319 -3.25 -2.85 -7.87
CA LEU A 319 -3.95 -3.76 -6.95
C LEU A 319 -4.37 -5.10 -7.55
N HIS A 320 -4.51 -5.20 -8.88
CA HIS A 320 -4.93 -6.43 -9.58
C HIS A 320 -3.82 -7.06 -10.44
N HIS A 321 -2.77 -6.31 -10.79
CA HIS A 321 -1.75 -6.75 -11.75
C HIS A 321 -0.30 -6.70 -11.22
N ALA A 322 0.04 -5.91 -10.20
CA ALA A 322 1.43 -5.80 -9.70
C ALA A 322 2.00 -7.15 -9.19
N PRO A 323 3.23 -7.54 -9.57
CA PRO A 323 3.84 -8.80 -9.13
C PRO A 323 4.22 -8.77 -7.64
N CYS A 324 4.25 -7.60 -7.01
CA CYS A 324 4.57 -7.39 -5.60
C CYS A 324 3.42 -6.68 -4.85
N PRO A 325 3.45 -6.67 -3.50
CA PRO A 325 2.47 -5.94 -2.69
C PRO A 325 2.42 -4.45 -3.04
N THR A 326 1.25 -3.84 -2.89
CA THR A 326 1.00 -2.45 -3.29
C THR A 326 0.59 -1.60 -2.09
N LEU A 327 1.41 -0.61 -1.74
CA LEU A 327 1.08 0.44 -0.78
C LEU A 327 0.46 1.63 -1.49
N VAL A 328 -0.82 1.88 -1.25
CA VAL A 328 -1.56 3.00 -1.83
C VAL A 328 -1.61 4.15 -0.84
N ILE A 329 -1.01 5.29 -1.20
CA ILE A 329 -1.03 6.53 -0.42
C ILE A 329 -2.17 7.44 -0.96
N PRO A 330 -3.19 7.79 -0.15
CA PRO A 330 -4.25 8.69 -0.58
C PRO A 330 -3.71 10.13 -0.68
N PHE A 331 -3.78 10.71 -1.87
CA PHE A 331 -3.38 12.09 -2.12
C PHE A 331 -4.62 12.99 -2.07
N LYS A 332 -4.81 13.69 -0.94
CA LYS A 332 -5.71 14.84 -0.88
C LYS A 332 -4.98 16.02 -1.53
N GLY A 333 -5.30 16.31 -2.79
CA GLY A 333 -4.62 17.37 -3.54
C GLY A 333 -4.69 18.71 -2.80
N MET A 334 -3.55 19.37 -2.65
CA MET A 334 -3.40 20.65 -1.92
C MET A 334 -4.07 21.85 -2.63
N SER A 335 -4.82 21.61 -3.70
CA SER A 335 -5.26 22.58 -4.70
C SER A 335 -6.78 22.78 -4.78
N SER A 336 -7.52 22.55 -3.68
CA SER A 336 -8.96 22.88 -3.65
C SER A 336 -9.53 23.44 -2.33
N GLU A 337 -8.71 23.73 -1.31
CA GLU A 337 -9.17 24.32 -0.03
C GLU A 337 -8.56 25.70 0.26
N GLY A 338 -7.85 26.33 -0.70
CA GLY A 338 -7.08 27.55 -0.40
C GLY A 338 -6.83 28.57 -1.52
N SER A 339 -7.51 28.52 -2.68
CA SER A 339 -7.20 29.47 -3.78
C SER A 339 -8.38 29.93 -4.65
N MET A 340 -9.59 29.98 -4.08
CA MET A 340 -10.67 30.85 -4.55
C MET A 340 -11.46 31.24 -3.30
N PRO A 341 -11.50 32.52 -2.89
CA PRO A 341 -12.56 32.97 -1.99
C PRO A 341 -13.88 32.76 -2.72
N GLU A 342 -14.76 31.97 -2.11
CA GLU A 342 -16.13 31.82 -2.58
C GLU A 342 -16.80 33.19 -2.44
N GLY A 343 -16.87 33.92 -3.56
CA GLY A 343 -17.51 35.23 -3.66
C GLY A 343 -19.01 35.08 -3.45
N GLY A 344 -19.40 34.95 -2.19
CA GLY A 344 -20.79 34.85 -1.77
C GLY A 344 -21.52 36.11 -2.22
N LEU A 345 -22.38 35.96 -3.22
CA LEU A 345 -23.43 36.94 -3.48
C LEU A 345 -24.26 37.05 -2.20
N PRO A 346 -24.52 38.28 -1.70
CA PRO A 346 -25.31 38.45 -0.50
C PRO A 346 -26.71 37.85 -0.71
N PRO A 347 -27.32 37.23 0.32
CA PRO A 347 -28.66 36.70 0.19
C PRO A 347 -29.63 37.84 -0.12
N PHE A 348 -30.34 37.73 -1.25
CA PHE A 348 -31.53 38.55 -1.51
C PHE A 348 -32.47 38.38 -0.32
N SER A 349 -32.71 39.49 0.39
CA SER A 349 -33.71 39.56 1.44
C SER A 349 -35.02 40.03 0.81
N PRO A 350 -36.06 39.17 0.72
CA PRO A 350 -37.40 39.64 0.46
C PRO A 350 -37.98 40.14 1.79
N ASP A 351 -37.88 41.44 2.03
CA ASP A 351 -38.77 42.09 3.00
C ASP A 351 -40.22 41.85 2.55
N GLY A 352 -41.04 41.32 3.46
CA GLY A 352 -42.39 40.83 3.17
C GLY A 352 -43.14 40.54 4.46
N ALA A 353 -43.34 41.58 5.26
CA ALA A 353 -43.95 41.49 6.58
C ALA A 353 -45.38 40.90 6.54
N ILE A 354 -45.64 39.90 7.40
CA ILE A 354 -46.95 39.72 8.03
C ILE A 354 -46.75 39.54 9.54
N GLU A 355 -47.22 40.54 10.25
CA GLU A 355 -47.37 40.65 11.69
C GLU A 355 -48.59 39.85 12.16
N MET A 356 -48.43 38.92 13.12
CA MET A 356 -49.49 38.55 14.08
C MET A 356 -48.85 38.11 15.41
N SER A 357 -49.35 38.68 16.51
CA SER A 357 -48.90 38.40 17.88
C SER A 357 -49.80 37.33 18.56
N PRO A 358 -49.89 37.22 19.90
CA PRO A 358 -49.36 36.06 20.60
C PRO A 358 -50.46 35.17 21.22
N ARG A 359 -50.07 33.97 21.68
CA ARG A 359 -50.88 33.20 22.65
C ARG A 359 -50.02 32.62 23.76
N GLU A 360 -50.18 33.21 24.94
CA GLU A 360 -49.87 32.61 26.23
C GLU A 360 -50.88 31.49 26.54
N SER A 361 -50.46 30.45 27.28
CA SER A 361 -51.09 30.06 28.56
C SER A 361 -50.60 28.70 29.06
N MET A 362 -50.17 28.69 30.34
CA MET A 362 -50.35 27.64 31.37
C MET A 362 -49.82 26.21 31.11
N ASP A 363 -48.90 25.66 31.90
CA ASP A 363 -48.87 25.34 33.36
C ASP A 363 -49.22 23.87 33.68
N THR A 364 -48.57 23.36 34.74
CA THR A 364 -48.56 21.98 35.31
C THR A 364 -47.64 20.97 34.61
N SER A 365 -46.93 20.07 35.32
CA SER A 365 -46.60 20.00 36.77
C SER A 365 -45.38 19.10 37.06
N ALA A 366 -44.68 19.36 38.18
CA ALA A 366 -43.71 18.43 38.79
C ALA A 366 -44.44 17.28 39.55
N PRO A 367 -43.75 16.20 40.01
CA PRO A 367 -42.99 16.33 41.26
C PRO A 367 -41.73 15.43 41.44
N ALA A 368 -41.06 15.69 42.57
CA ALA A 368 -40.28 14.77 43.42
C ALA A 368 -38.87 14.31 42.99
N ALA A 369 -37.90 14.77 43.78
CA ALA A 369 -36.51 14.32 43.80
C ALA A 369 -36.32 12.96 44.51
N SER A 370 -35.29 12.21 44.11
CA SER A 370 -34.49 11.40 45.04
C SER A 370 -33.10 11.08 44.48
N ALA A 371 -32.08 11.28 45.31
CA ALA A 371 -30.67 10.89 45.12
C ALA A 371 -30.02 10.90 46.53
N PRO A 372 -28.77 10.44 46.73
CA PRO A 372 -27.91 9.60 45.89
C PRO A 372 -27.40 8.33 46.62
N SER A 373 -26.92 7.30 45.90
CA SER A 373 -25.97 6.30 46.46
C SER A 373 -25.40 5.40 45.35
N GLY A 374 -24.14 4.95 45.51
CA GLY A 374 -23.62 3.79 44.78
C GLY A 374 -22.49 4.03 43.78
N ALA A 375 -21.28 4.35 44.26
CA ALA A 375 -20.07 4.18 43.45
C ALA A 375 -19.75 2.68 43.28
N PRO A 376 -19.56 2.15 42.05
CA PRO A 376 -19.21 0.74 41.84
C PRO A 376 -17.71 0.50 42.09
N ALA A 377 -17.41 -0.37 43.05
CA ALA A 377 -16.05 -0.75 43.40
C ALA A 377 -15.33 -1.50 42.27
N ALA A 378 -14.00 -1.30 42.19
CA ALA A 378 -13.13 -2.02 41.26
C ALA A 378 -13.15 -3.53 41.53
N ARG A 379 -13.66 -4.33 40.58
CA ARG A 379 -13.56 -5.79 40.64
C ARG A 379 -12.15 -6.27 40.31
N ARG A 380 -11.40 -6.57 41.36
CA ARG A 380 -10.12 -7.31 41.34
C ARG A 380 -10.35 -8.67 40.66
N ILE A 381 -9.68 -8.94 39.54
CA ILE A 381 -9.70 -10.28 38.92
C ILE A 381 -8.84 -11.22 39.76
N SER A 382 -9.42 -12.30 40.25
CA SER A 382 -8.74 -13.34 41.01
C SER A 382 -7.87 -14.21 40.10
N VAL A 383 -6.57 -14.30 40.42
CA VAL A 383 -5.67 -15.30 39.83
C VAL A 383 -5.97 -16.66 40.47
N GLY A 384 -6.52 -17.59 39.69
CA GLY A 384 -6.70 -18.99 40.09
C GLY A 384 -5.61 -19.87 39.45
N ASN A 385 -4.88 -20.62 40.28
CA ASN A 385 -3.77 -21.49 39.87
C ASN A 385 -4.19 -22.97 39.96
N SER A 386 -3.75 -23.77 38.97
CA SER A 386 -3.50 -25.24 39.06
C SER A 386 -4.69 -26.22 39.25
N PRO A 387 -4.51 -27.55 39.02
CA PRO A 387 -3.55 -28.26 38.15
C PRO A 387 -4.20 -29.45 37.35
N ALA A 388 -3.34 -30.25 36.69
CA ALA A 388 -3.57 -31.59 36.08
C ALA A 388 -4.47 -31.65 34.82
N ALA A 389 -4.07 -32.19 33.66
CA ALA A 389 -3.33 -33.41 33.29
C ALA A 389 -4.15 -34.72 33.40
N TYR A 390 -4.66 -35.21 32.27
CA TYR A 390 -4.74 -36.63 31.89
C TYR A 390 -4.89 -36.78 30.36
N PRO A 391 -4.33 -37.82 29.71
CA PRO A 391 -4.51 -38.09 28.28
C PRO A 391 -5.56 -39.19 28.04
N LEU A 392 -6.28 -39.12 26.92
CA LEU A 392 -7.01 -40.28 26.39
C LEU A 392 -6.92 -40.36 24.86
N THR A 393 -6.27 -41.44 24.40
CA THR A 393 -6.42 -42.04 23.08
C THR A 393 -7.80 -42.65 22.93
N ILE A 394 -8.42 -42.51 21.75
CA ILE A 394 -9.50 -43.37 21.29
C ILE A 394 -9.15 -43.84 19.87
N THR A 395 -9.12 -45.15 19.70
CA THR A 395 -8.97 -45.89 18.44
C THR A 395 -10.24 -46.69 18.16
N SER A 396 -10.36 -47.24 16.95
CA SER A 396 -11.34 -48.23 16.49
C SER A 396 -12.81 -47.79 16.39
N ASP A 397 -13.67 -48.41 15.57
CA ASP A 397 -13.56 -49.07 14.24
C ASP A 397 -15.01 -49.29 13.72
N GLY A 398 -15.17 -49.77 12.49
CA GLY A 398 -16.45 -50.11 11.84
C GLY A 398 -16.50 -49.56 10.41
N GLU A 399 -16.26 -50.35 9.35
CA GLU A 399 -17.14 -51.41 8.79
C GLU A 399 -18.48 -50.84 8.29
N GLU A 400 -19.03 -51.21 7.13
CA GLU A 400 -18.57 -51.92 5.92
C GLU A 400 -19.68 -51.67 4.87
N GLU A 401 -19.37 -51.53 3.57
CA GLU A 401 -20.22 -52.10 2.50
C GLU A 401 -19.56 -52.05 1.12
N ASP A 402 -19.84 -53.07 0.30
CA ASP A 402 -19.14 -53.42 -0.93
C ASP A 402 -19.55 -52.62 -2.18
N GLY A 403 -18.63 -52.52 -3.15
CA GLY A 403 -18.80 -51.71 -4.37
C GLY A 403 -18.03 -52.15 -5.61
N GLN A 404 -17.72 -53.46 -5.71
CA GLN A 404 -17.47 -54.25 -6.92
C GLN A 404 -16.61 -53.68 -8.10
N ALA A 405 -15.40 -54.24 -8.21
CA ALA A 405 -14.55 -54.48 -9.38
C ALA A 405 -14.85 -53.79 -10.75
N GLY A 406 -13.85 -53.04 -11.23
CA GLY A 406 -13.71 -52.63 -12.65
C GLY A 406 -12.25 -52.49 -13.06
N ALA A 407 -11.64 -53.56 -13.59
CA ALA A 407 -10.22 -53.59 -13.92
C ALA A 407 -9.90 -53.02 -15.31
N HIS A 408 -9.29 -51.83 -15.38
CA HIS A 408 -8.65 -51.33 -16.61
C HIS A 408 -7.24 -50.79 -16.35
N SER A 409 -6.26 -51.45 -16.95
CA SER A 409 -4.84 -51.10 -16.96
C SER A 409 -4.56 -49.89 -17.87
N GLY A 410 -4.79 -48.68 -17.36
CA GLY A 410 -4.51 -47.42 -18.05
C GLY A 410 -3.13 -46.85 -17.73
N SER A 411 -2.17 -47.00 -18.64
CA SER A 411 -0.84 -46.35 -18.54
C SER A 411 -0.96 -44.82 -18.44
N ARG A 412 -0.39 -44.21 -17.38
CA ARG A 412 -0.38 -42.75 -17.19
C ARG A 412 0.62 -42.08 -18.16
N PRO A 413 0.18 -41.20 -19.08
CA PRO A 413 1.12 -40.42 -19.88
C PRO A 413 1.77 -39.31 -19.04
N GLY A 414 3.10 -39.14 -19.20
CA GLY A 414 3.90 -38.16 -18.47
C GLY A 414 3.44 -36.70 -18.70
N ARG A 415 3.43 -35.92 -17.61
CA ARG A 415 2.87 -34.56 -17.51
C ARG A 415 3.61 -33.47 -18.30
N THR A 416 4.56 -33.83 -19.16
CA THR A 416 5.46 -32.92 -19.90
C THR A 416 4.95 -32.53 -21.29
N LYS A 417 3.96 -33.24 -21.87
CA LYS A 417 3.44 -32.93 -23.21
C LYS A 417 2.48 -31.72 -23.28
N SER A 418 1.85 -31.35 -22.16
CA SER A 418 0.87 -30.25 -22.10
C SER A 418 1.49 -28.87 -22.42
N LEU A 419 2.74 -28.63 -21.98
CA LEU A 419 3.38 -27.32 -22.15
C LEU A 419 3.79 -27.04 -23.61
N ARG A 420 4.17 -28.07 -24.39
CA ARG A 420 4.46 -27.90 -25.83
C ARG A 420 3.21 -27.57 -26.64
N HIS A 421 2.07 -28.22 -26.35
CA HIS A 421 0.81 -27.90 -27.04
C HIS A 421 0.33 -26.48 -26.73
N ALA A 422 0.46 -26.01 -25.48
CA ALA A 422 0.15 -24.63 -25.13
C ALA A 422 1.04 -23.62 -25.89
N LEU A 423 2.35 -23.86 -25.97
CA LEU A 423 3.29 -22.99 -26.69
C LEU A 423 3.12 -23.03 -28.21
N GLN A 424 2.74 -24.16 -28.81
CA GLN A 424 2.40 -24.25 -30.24
C GLN A 424 1.09 -23.52 -30.56
N SER A 425 0.06 -23.66 -29.71
CA SER A 425 -1.20 -22.91 -29.85
C SER A 425 -0.95 -21.40 -29.80
N TRP A 426 -0.09 -20.92 -28.89
CA TRP A 426 0.24 -19.50 -28.76
C TRP A 426 1.01 -18.94 -29.97
N ARG A 427 1.89 -19.72 -30.59
CA ARG A 427 2.58 -19.32 -31.83
C ARG A 427 1.63 -19.21 -33.02
N SER A 428 0.72 -20.17 -33.18
CA SER A 428 -0.26 -20.16 -34.28
C SER A 428 -1.23 -18.98 -34.19
N ILE A 429 -1.62 -18.55 -32.99
CA ILE A 429 -2.42 -17.33 -32.78
C ILE A 429 -1.65 -16.07 -33.17
N ARG A 430 -0.32 -16.02 -32.93
CA ARG A 430 0.52 -14.87 -33.30
C ARG A 430 0.74 -14.77 -34.81
N GLU A 431 0.83 -15.88 -35.52
CA GLU A 431 0.87 -15.90 -37.00
C GLU A 431 -0.49 -15.49 -37.61
N ALA A 432 -1.60 -15.97 -37.04
CA ALA A 432 -2.94 -15.62 -37.51
C ALA A 432 -3.29 -14.13 -37.35
N LEU A 433 -2.67 -13.43 -36.39
CA LEU A 433 -2.82 -11.99 -36.18
C LEU A 433 -1.79 -11.14 -36.93
N GLY A 434 -0.78 -11.75 -37.55
CA GLY A 434 0.33 -11.05 -38.22
C GLY A 434 0.06 -10.61 -39.66
N ASN A 435 -0.92 -11.21 -40.35
CA ASN A 435 -1.17 -10.99 -41.77
C ASN A 435 -2.53 -10.32 -42.04
N ARG A 436 -2.55 -8.98 -42.01
CA ARG A 436 -3.52 -8.17 -42.76
C ARG A 436 -2.76 -7.23 -43.71
N PRO A 437 -2.78 -7.45 -45.04
CA PRO A 437 -2.22 -6.49 -45.98
C PRO A 437 -3.06 -5.21 -46.01
N GLY A 438 -2.39 -4.06 -46.08
CA GLY A 438 -3.06 -2.76 -46.13
C GLY A 438 -3.73 -2.53 -47.49
N SER A 439 -5.03 -2.23 -47.49
CA SER A 439 -5.74 -1.70 -48.66
C SER A 439 -5.39 -0.22 -48.84
N GLY A 440 -4.89 0.15 -50.02
CA GLY A 440 -4.37 1.49 -50.29
C GLY A 440 -5.43 2.59 -50.42
N ASN A 441 -4.96 3.83 -50.38
CA ASN A 441 -5.76 5.02 -50.70
C ASN A 441 -6.26 4.95 -52.14
N HIS A 442 -7.56 5.03 -52.36
CA HIS A 442 -8.13 5.38 -53.66
C HIS A 442 -8.79 6.76 -53.56
N LEU A 443 -8.28 7.71 -54.34
CA LEU A 443 -8.97 8.96 -54.62
C LEU A 443 -10.20 8.64 -55.48
N VAL A 444 -11.37 9.08 -55.04
CA VAL A 444 -12.56 9.30 -55.88
C VAL A 444 -13.19 10.60 -55.39
N SER A 445 -13.30 11.57 -56.29
CA SER A 445 -14.13 12.76 -56.11
C SER A 445 -15.59 12.35 -56.32
N ASP A 446 -16.51 12.85 -55.50
CA ASP A 446 -17.91 12.91 -55.90
C ASP A 446 -18.59 14.15 -55.32
N GLU A 447 -19.52 14.70 -56.09
CA GLU A 447 -20.31 15.88 -55.74
C GLU A 447 -21.64 15.42 -55.11
N GLY A 448 -22.27 16.24 -54.26
CA GLY A 448 -23.67 15.97 -53.88
C GLY A 448 -24.17 16.52 -52.55
N GLU A 449 -25.19 17.37 -52.68
CA GLU A 449 -26.35 17.52 -51.78
C GLU A 449 -26.14 18.11 -50.36
N GLU A 450 -26.57 19.38 -50.25
CA GLU A 450 -26.96 20.01 -48.99
C GLU A 450 -28.20 19.35 -48.38
N PRO A 451 -28.27 19.23 -47.04
CA PRO A 451 -29.53 19.28 -46.32
C PRO A 451 -29.66 20.61 -45.55
N GLN A 452 -30.78 21.30 -45.78
CA GLN A 452 -31.13 22.54 -45.08
C GLN A 452 -31.16 22.33 -43.56
N MET A 453 -30.40 23.14 -42.79
CA MET A 453 -30.52 23.17 -41.33
C MET A 453 -31.57 24.17 -40.85
N GLU A 454 -32.43 23.65 -39.98
CA GLU A 454 -33.55 24.34 -39.35
C GLU A 454 -33.09 25.38 -38.30
N SER A 455 -33.73 26.55 -38.26
CA SER A 455 -33.23 27.74 -37.55
C SER A 455 -33.56 27.76 -36.05
N GLY A 456 -32.75 27.06 -35.25
CA GLY A 456 -32.82 27.09 -33.78
C GLY A 456 -32.30 28.41 -33.16
N ARG A 457 -33.14 29.12 -32.40
CA ARG A 457 -32.82 30.39 -31.70
C ARG A 457 -31.54 30.28 -30.83
N ARG A 458 -30.52 31.08 -31.14
CA ARG A 458 -29.40 31.35 -30.22
C ARG A 458 -29.80 32.38 -29.15
N THR A 459 -29.78 32.00 -27.89
CA THR A 459 -29.73 32.95 -26.77
C THR A 459 -28.31 33.49 -26.62
N SER A 460 -28.15 34.81 -26.67
CA SER A 460 -26.88 35.53 -26.50
C SER A 460 -26.34 35.34 -25.08
N ARG A 461 -25.33 34.46 -24.94
CA ARG A 461 -24.63 34.24 -23.67
C ARG A 461 -23.53 35.28 -23.52
N THR A 462 -23.77 36.31 -22.71
CA THR A 462 -22.81 37.37 -22.40
C THR A 462 -21.51 36.76 -21.88
N LEU A 463 -20.38 37.09 -22.50
CA LEU A 463 -19.07 36.66 -22.02
C LEU A 463 -18.77 37.38 -20.68
N PRO A 464 -18.21 36.69 -19.68
CA PRO A 464 -17.75 37.36 -18.46
C PRO A 464 -16.65 38.36 -18.83
N ALA A 465 -16.67 39.54 -18.20
CA ALA A 465 -15.65 40.55 -18.39
C ALA A 465 -14.25 39.95 -18.11
N MET A 466 -13.30 40.25 -18.98
CA MET A 466 -11.89 39.89 -18.78
C MET A 466 -11.41 40.52 -17.45
N PRO A 467 -10.68 39.79 -16.59
CA PRO A 467 -10.14 40.36 -15.36
C PRO A 467 -9.20 41.52 -15.71
N ASP A 468 -9.30 42.61 -14.96
CA ASP A 468 -8.63 43.87 -15.27
C ASP A 468 -7.14 43.67 -15.58
N GLN A 469 -6.73 44.21 -16.73
CA GLN A 469 -5.36 44.10 -17.22
C GLN A 469 -4.34 44.67 -16.21
N GLU A 470 -4.79 45.63 -15.39
CA GLU A 470 -4.03 46.23 -14.31
C GLU A 470 -3.78 45.27 -13.12
N GLN A 471 -4.75 44.46 -12.72
CA GLN A 471 -4.56 43.44 -11.67
C GLN A 471 -3.52 42.39 -12.09
N ASN A 472 -3.56 41.98 -13.37
CA ASN A 472 -2.56 41.07 -13.94
C ASN A 472 -1.16 41.72 -14.01
N ALA A 473 -1.07 43.04 -14.22
CA ALA A 473 0.20 43.76 -14.20
C ALA A 473 0.77 43.90 -12.77
N GLN A 474 -0.09 44.17 -11.78
CA GLN A 474 0.30 44.21 -10.36
C GLN A 474 0.81 42.86 -9.86
N LEU A 475 0.09 41.76 -10.14
CA LEU A 475 0.50 40.40 -9.76
C LEU A 475 1.87 40.02 -10.36
N ARG A 476 2.14 40.43 -11.61
CA ARG A 476 3.46 40.20 -12.25
C ARG A 476 4.60 40.97 -11.57
N ARG A 477 4.37 42.21 -11.13
CA ARG A 477 5.37 42.98 -10.36
C ARG A 477 5.67 42.31 -9.03
N GLN A 478 4.63 41.91 -8.30
CA GLN A 478 4.77 41.25 -7.00
C GLN A 478 5.54 39.91 -7.09
N LEU A 479 5.27 39.10 -8.12
CA LEU A 479 6.04 37.88 -8.38
C LEU A 479 7.51 38.17 -8.75
N GLN A 480 7.78 39.26 -9.45
CA GLN A 480 9.14 39.66 -9.81
C GLN A 480 9.92 40.19 -8.60
N GLU A 481 9.27 40.94 -7.69
CA GLU A 481 9.85 41.37 -6.41
C GLU A 481 10.19 40.17 -5.52
N GLN A 482 9.27 39.21 -5.35
CA GLN A 482 9.52 37.96 -4.62
C GLN A 482 10.64 37.12 -5.24
N SER A 483 10.71 37.06 -6.57
CA SER A 483 11.80 36.38 -7.29
C SER A 483 13.17 37.00 -6.99
N ASN A 484 13.25 38.34 -6.91
CA ASN A 484 14.48 39.05 -6.57
C ASN A 484 14.87 38.84 -5.09
N GLU A 485 13.89 38.88 -4.17
CA GLU A 485 14.12 38.64 -2.75
C GLU A 485 14.68 37.22 -2.51
N ILE A 486 14.08 36.19 -3.13
CA ILE A 486 14.58 34.80 -3.09
C ILE A 486 16.00 34.69 -3.63
N ALA A 487 16.37 35.42 -4.69
CA ALA A 487 17.73 35.44 -5.20
C ALA A 487 18.71 36.01 -4.17
N THR A 488 18.39 37.15 -3.53
CA THR A 488 19.25 37.75 -2.50
C THR A 488 19.43 36.86 -1.26
N LEU A 489 18.38 36.14 -0.84
CA LEU A 489 18.45 35.19 0.28
C LEU A 489 19.34 33.98 -0.06
N LYS A 490 19.32 33.48 -1.30
CA LYS A 490 20.21 32.39 -1.75
C LYS A 490 21.68 32.79 -1.71
N ASP A 491 22.01 34.03 -2.11
CA ASP A 491 23.39 34.53 -2.02
C ASP A 491 23.85 34.73 -0.57
N GLN A 492 22.98 35.21 0.32
CA GLN A 492 23.28 35.29 1.76
C GLN A 492 23.54 33.91 2.38
N ILE A 493 22.74 32.89 2.05
CA ILE A 493 22.95 31.51 2.51
C ILE A 493 24.30 30.97 2.03
N ARG A 494 24.68 31.23 0.76
CA ARG A 494 25.98 30.82 0.22
C ARG A 494 27.14 31.49 0.96
N GLN A 495 27.05 32.80 1.23
CA GLN A 495 28.06 33.52 2.01
C GLN A 495 28.22 32.95 3.43
N LEU A 496 27.12 32.61 4.11
CA LEU A 496 27.15 31.99 5.44
C LEU A 496 27.77 30.58 5.41
N GLN A 497 27.50 29.79 4.37
CA GLN A 497 28.12 28.48 4.18
C GLN A 497 29.65 28.58 3.97
N ASP A 498 30.12 29.58 3.23
CA ASP A 498 31.55 29.79 3.01
C ASP A 498 32.27 30.29 4.28
N VAL A 499 31.63 31.15 5.08
CA VAL A 499 32.14 31.53 6.42
C VAL A 499 32.19 30.32 7.35
N LEU A 500 31.17 29.45 7.34
CA LEU A 500 31.14 28.24 8.16
C LEU A 500 32.29 27.29 7.76
N LYS A 501 32.50 27.04 6.46
CA LYS A 501 33.64 26.25 5.95
C LYS A 501 34.99 26.84 6.35
N ALA A 502 35.14 28.17 6.27
CA ALA A 502 36.36 28.85 6.71
C ALA A 502 36.61 28.67 8.21
N SER A 503 35.56 28.67 9.05
CA SER A 503 35.67 28.42 10.49
C SER A 503 35.96 26.96 10.87
N GLN A 504 35.61 26.01 10.00
CA GLN A 504 35.86 24.58 10.18
C GLN A 504 37.22 24.13 9.62
N ALA A 505 37.97 25.01 8.94
CA ALA A 505 39.33 24.71 8.53
C ALA A 505 40.19 24.47 9.79
N PRO A 506 40.80 23.29 9.96
CA PRO A 506 41.51 22.94 11.19
C PRO A 506 42.64 23.93 11.44
N SER A 507 42.72 24.44 12.67
CA SER A 507 43.73 25.42 13.03
C SER A 507 45.12 24.83 12.78
N ARG A 508 46.01 25.57 12.12
CA ARG A 508 47.38 25.11 11.85
C ARG A 508 48.20 24.86 13.13
N GLN A 509 47.69 25.24 14.30
CA GLN A 509 48.33 25.00 15.59
C GLN A 509 48.13 23.55 16.07
N ASP A 510 47.00 22.91 15.77
CA ASP A 510 46.73 21.53 16.20
C ASP A 510 47.57 20.49 15.45
N ALA A 511 47.98 20.80 14.22
CA ALA A 511 48.86 19.95 13.42
C ALA A 511 50.29 19.81 14.00
N ALA A 512 50.74 20.77 14.82
CA ALA A 512 52.07 20.73 15.45
C ALA A 512 52.12 19.82 16.69
N ALA A 513 50.98 19.57 17.35
CA ALA A 513 50.91 18.71 18.54
C ALA A 513 50.94 17.21 18.21
N ALA A 514 50.59 16.83 16.97
CA ALA A 514 50.46 15.42 16.57
C ALA A 514 51.79 14.72 16.19
N SER A 515 52.94 15.41 16.21
CA SER A 515 54.24 14.82 15.80
C SER A 515 55.10 14.28 16.95
N LEU A 516 54.58 14.23 18.18
CA LEU A 516 55.28 13.68 19.36
C LEU A 516 54.74 12.29 19.73
N THR A 517 54.85 11.33 18.80
CA THR A 517 54.72 9.91 19.13
C THR A 517 55.98 9.41 19.84
N PRO A 518 55.88 8.91 21.09
CA PRO A 518 57.04 8.33 21.77
C PRO A 518 57.48 7.03 21.10
N PRO A 519 58.79 6.72 21.06
CA PRO A 519 59.29 5.51 20.42
C PRO A 519 58.82 4.25 21.17
N SER A 520 58.35 3.27 20.39
CA SER A 520 57.90 1.97 20.90
C SER A 520 59.03 1.21 21.62
N PRO A 521 58.82 0.65 22.81
CA PRO A 521 59.84 -0.14 23.50
C PRO A 521 60.10 -1.44 22.74
N ALA A 522 61.30 -1.57 22.17
CA ALA A 522 61.73 -2.77 21.48
C ALA A 522 61.82 -3.98 22.43
N ALA A 523 61.44 -5.15 21.92
CA ALA A 523 61.46 -6.39 22.69
C ALA A 523 62.89 -6.76 23.14
N GLN A 524 63.07 -6.93 24.45
CA GLN A 524 64.18 -7.69 25.00
C GLN A 524 63.70 -9.12 25.24
N ALA A 525 64.24 -10.06 24.46
CA ALA A 525 64.11 -11.48 24.72
C ALA A 525 65.30 -11.92 25.58
N GLU A 526 65.09 -12.12 26.88
CA GLU A 526 66.08 -12.78 27.73
C GLU A 526 65.88 -14.29 27.71
N SER A 527 66.92 -14.98 27.24
CA SER A 527 67.15 -16.40 27.46
C SER A 527 67.57 -16.66 28.91
N ILE A 528 66.99 -17.69 29.55
CA ILE A 528 67.49 -18.26 30.80
C ILE A 528 67.71 -19.78 30.56
N PRO A 529 68.85 -20.35 30.99
CA PRO A 529 69.24 -21.74 30.71
C PRO A 529 68.47 -22.80 31.49
#